data_AF-A0A519WDU9-F1
#
_entry.id   AF-A0A519WDU9-F1
#
_cell.length_a   1.000
_cell.length_b   1.000
_cell.length_c   1.000
_cell.angle_alpha   90.00
_cell.angle_beta   90.00
_cell.angle_gamma   90.00
#
_symmetry.space_group_name_H-M   'P 1'
#
loop_
_entity.id
_entity.type
_entity.pdbx_description
1 polymer ?
#
loop_
_entity_poly.entity_id
_entity_poly.type
_entity_poly.pdbx_seq_one_letter_code
_entity_poly.pdbx_strand_id
1 'polypeptide(L)'
;LSSDRSFYKPDHAEFHNSLAVIEIQNLLSAILDDPSIKKKLVAAVCAIEGCTYKLQLQMVETDAKALAKVFISGSLENDTMIFAPIPNLIFTRDVGITINDHILLNKPAKKARSRETLLMRYIFFNHSIFSDYRDKVLEIPDPIQHFLRPGEEDDHRTTLEGGDVMMVSKNHVLIGCSERTSAYGANEAIKLLFDNNVVEKVTVVKIPNKRDFMHIDTVFTQVKKNVWTILSSISKYSSATTLEPINFLISPDVKEITEIIQFQKSSPQNPKRFESIEALLDNISQHDLGSQEPTKFIYSGNGTFPYDAREQWTDSCNLLAIKEGVVLGYDRNDKTIEAFKANGFAVLKVKDLIDDLESGKLDVETITDTLILMPSAELSRARGGFHCMSLPILRDEL
;
A
#
# COMPACT_ATOMS: atom_id res chain seq x y z
N LEU A 1 10.23 32.40 13.83
CA LEU A 1 11.20 31.38 14.27
C LEU A 1 11.46 30.47 13.07
N SER A 2 12.61 30.59 12.41
CA SER A 2 13.03 29.59 11.42
C SER A 2 13.34 28.30 12.19
N SER A 3 12.35 27.44 12.38
CA SER A 3 12.67 26.07 12.73
C SER A 3 13.39 25.50 11.51
N ASP A 4 14.66 25.12 11.65
CA ASP A 4 15.45 24.50 10.57
C ASP A 4 14.83 23.14 10.14
N ARG A 5 13.76 22.70 10.82
CA ARG A 5 13.00 21.46 10.56
C ARG A 5 13.92 20.24 10.49
N SER A 6 15.09 20.33 11.11
CA SER A 6 16.13 19.32 11.07
C SER A 6 15.69 18.01 11.72
N PHE A 7 14.70 18.07 12.62
CA PHE A 7 14.07 16.88 13.18
C PHE A 7 13.30 16.01 12.17
N TYR A 8 12.99 16.53 10.98
CA TYR A 8 12.36 15.76 9.90
C TYR A 8 13.35 15.23 8.85
N LYS A 9 14.64 15.59 8.93
CA LYS A 9 15.66 15.23 7.92
C LYS A 9 16.38 13.95 8.36
N PRO A 10 16.19 12.78 7.70
CA PRO A 10 16.74 11.50 8.18
C PRO A 10 18.28 11.42 8.21
N ASP A 11 18.97 12.27 7.44
CA ASP A 11 20.42 12.41 7.42
C ASP A 11 20.96 13.34 8.52
N HIS A 12 20.10 14.05 9.26
CA HIS A 12 20.52 15.01 10.28
C HIS A 12 20.64 14.38 11.68
N ALA A 13 21.56 14.88 12.49
CA ALA A 13 21.81 14.37 13.85
C ALA A 13 20.61 14.56 14.81
N GLU A 14 19.80 15.59 14.57
CA GLU A 14 18.60 15.92 15.36
C GLU A 14 17.32 15.21 14.86
N PHE A 15 17.43 14.29 13.89
CA PHE A 15 16.28 13.57 13.36
C PHE A 15 15.49 12.88 14.48
N HIS A 16 14.17 13.03 14.48
CA HIS A 16 13.28 12.35 15.42
C HIS A 16 13.15 10.87 15.04
N ASN A 17 14.17 10.09 15.41
CA ASN A 17 14.31 8.66 15.11
C ASN A 17 13.37 7.81 15.99
N SER A 18 12.06 7.93 15.74
CA SER A 18 11.02 7.21 16.48
C SER A 18 10.98 5.73 16.11
N LEU A 19 10.53 4.88 17.04
CA LEU A 19 10.25 3.45 16.78
C LEU A 19 8.80 3.18 16.35
N ALA A 20 7.91 4.16 16.47
CA ALA A 20 6.50 4.05 16.10
C ALA A 20 6.25 4.43 14.63
N VAL A 21 6.91 5.50 14.18
CA VAL A 21 7.03 5.90 12.78
C VAL A 21 8.51 5.78 12.40
N ILE A 22 8.80 4.86 11.49
CA ILE A 22 10.16 4.48 11.08
C ILE A 22 10.41 5.00 9.66
N GLU A 23 11.62 5.48 9.40
CA GLU A 23 11.98 6.09 8.12
C GLU A 23 13.01 5.24 7.36
N ILE A 24 12.76 5.00 6.07
CA ILE A 24 13.50 4.05 5.22
C ILE A 24 14.95 4.48 4.99
N GLN A 25 15.22 5.76 4.73
CA GLN A 25 16.58 6.27 4.57
C GLN A 25 17.41 6.01 5.83
N ASN A 26 16.82 6.18 7.02
CA ASN A 26 17.50 5.89 8.28
C ASN A 26 17.78 4.37 8.44
N LEU A 27 16.81 3.50 8.14
CA LEU A 27 17.02 2.04 8.14
C LEU A 27 18.12 1.63 7.15
N LEU A 28 18.13 2.23 5.96
CA LEU A 28 19.12 1.99 4.92
C LEU A 28 20.51 2.44 5.36
N SER A 29 20.62 3.61 5.99
CA SER A 29 21.89 4.07 6.56
C SER A 29 22.42 3.09 7.60
N ALA A 30 21.57 2.59 8.50
CA ALA A 30 22.00 1.69 9.57
C ALA A 30 22.56 0.36 9.05
N ILE A 31 21.96 -0.22 8.01
CA ILE A 31 22.51 -1.46 7.40
C ILE A 31 23.79 -1.22 6.59
N LEU A 32 24.02 0.02 6.12
CA LEU A 32 25.20 0.39 5.34
C LEU A 32 26.45 0.65 6.19
N ASP A 33 26.29 0.74 7.52
CA ASP A 33 27.42 0.78 8.45
C ASP A 33 28.18 -0.56 8.49
N ASP A 34 27.54 -1.66 8.11
CA ASP A 34 28.22 -2.95 7.92
C ASP A 34 28.98 -2.98 6.57
N PRO A 35 30.32 -3.11 6.57
CA PRO A 35 31.10 -3.06 5.33
C PRO A 35 30.80 -4.20 4.34
N SER A 36 30.37 -5.36 4.84
CA SER A 36 30.01 -6.52 4.02
C SER A 36 28.69 -6.28 3.30
N ILE A 37 27.68 -5.80 4.02
CA ILE A 37 26.37 -5.45 3.46
C ILE A 37 26.54 -4.30 2.45
N LYS A 38 27.28 -3.26 2.81
CA LYS A 38 27.55 -2.10 1.95
C LYS A 38 28.14 -2.51 0.61
N LYS A 39 29.19 -3.33 0.60
CA LYS A 39 29.81 -3.80 -0.65
C LYS A 39 28.85 -4.60 -1.52
N LYS A 40 28.04 -5.48 -0.92
CA LYS A 40 27.04 -6.29 -1.65
C LYS A 40 25.94 -5.41 -2.24
N LEU A 41 25.41 -4.46 -1.46
CA LEU A 41 24.32 -3.59 -1.90
C LEU A 41 24.79 -2.60 -2.97
N VAL A 42 25.96 -1.98 -2.81
CA VAL A 42 26.55 -1.10 -3.84
C VAL A 42 26.74 -1.86 -5.15
N ALA A 43 27.31 -3.07 -5.12
CA ALA A 43 27.46 -3.89 -6.32
C ALA A 43 26.11 -4.22 -6.98
N ALA A 44 25.10 -4.58 -6.18
CA ALA A 44 23.77 -4.90 -6.67
C ALA A 44 23.06 -3.68 -7.30
N VAL A 45 23.13 -2.50 -6.66
CA VAL A 45 22.57 -1.26 -7.22
C VAL A 45 23.32 -0.88 -8.50
N CYS A 46 24.65 -0.91 -8.49
CA CYS A 46 25.44 -0.61 -9.68
C CYS A 46 25.13 -1.55 -10.85
N ALA A 47 24.87 -2.83 -10.59
CA ALA A 47 24.47 -3.78 -11.63
C ALA A 47 23.08 -3.48 -12.22
N ILE A 48 22.10 -3.12 -11.39
CA ILE A 48 20.75 -2.75 -11.86
C ILE A 48 20.79 -1.45 -12.66
N GLU A 49 21.56 -0.46 -12.22
CA GLU A 49 21.63 0.88 -12.82
C GLU A 49 22.66 1.01 -13.94
N GLY A 50 23.43 -0.05 -14.24
CA GLY A 50 24.46 -0.02 -15.29
C GLY A 50 25.64 0.92 -14.98
N CYS A 51 26.00 1.06 -13.71
CA CYS A 51 27.09 1.93 -13.27
C CYS A 51 28.46 1.40 -13.69
N THR A 52 29.42 2.32 -13.91
CA THR A 52 30.82 1.93 -14.15
C THR A 52 31.48 1.39 -12.88
N TYR A 53 32.48 0.52 -13.04
CA TYR A 53 33.24 -0.01 -11.90
C TYR A 53 33.95 1.09 -11.09
N LYS A 54 34.40 2.17 -11.73
CA LYS A 54 35.01 3.32 -11.04
C LYS A 54 34.01 4.01 -10.10
N LEU A 55 32.78 4.21 -10.57
CA LEU A 55 31.71 4.77 -9.74
C LEU A 55 31.35 3.82 -8.58
N GLN A 56 31.31 2.52 -8.84
CA GLN A 56 31.09 1.51 -7.80
C GLN A 56 32.13 1.61 -6.68
N LEU A 57 33.42 1.70 -7.02
CA LEU A 57 34.49 1.87 -6.04
C LEU A 57 34.33 3.16 -5.23
N GLN A 58 33.96 4.27 -5.90
CA GLN A 58 33.68 5.53 -5.21
C GLN A 58 32.52 5.39 -4.22
N MET A 59 31.43 4.74 -4.61
CA MET A 59 30.25 4.55 -3.76
C MET A 59 30.51 3.66 -2.54
N VAL A 60 31.42 2.68 -2.64
CA VAL A 60 31.83 1.86 -1.49
C VAL A 60 32.52 2.71 -0.41
N GLU A 61 33.28 3.72 -0.80
CA GLU A 61 34.00 4.62 0.12
C GLU A 61 33.12 5.75 0.68
N THR A 62 31.98 6.06 0.05
CA THR A 62 31.03 7.09 0.52
C THR A 62 30.44 6.74 1.89
N ASP A 63 30.31 7.72 2.81
CA ASP A 63 29.66 7.54 4.11
C ASP A 63 28.27 6.88 4.02
N ALA A 64 27.88 6.08 5.02
CA ALA A 64 26.63 5.31 5.00
C ALA A 64 25.38 6.19 4.88
N LYS A 65 25.31 7.33 5.57
CA LYS A 65 24.17 8.26 5.52
C LYS A 65 24.07 8.92 4.15
N ALA A 66 25.20 9.39 3.65
CA ALA A 66 25.28 9.97 2.31
C ALA A 66 24.90 8.95 1.23
N LEU A 67 25.40 7.72 1.35
CA LEU A 67 25.13 6.64 0.40
C LEU A 67 23.66 6.21 0.41
N ALA A 68 23.01 6.15 1.58
CA ALA A 68 21.58 5.89 1.68
C ALA A 68 20.77 6.92 0.88
N LYS A 69 21.12 8.21 1.03
CA LYS A 69 20.51 9.29 0.25
C LYS A 69 20.76 9.14 -1.25
N VAL A 70 22.00 8.82 -1.66
CA VAL A 70 22.36 8.57 -3.07
C VAL A 70 21.52 7.44 -3.67
N PHE A 71 21.31 6.33 -2.95
CA PHE A 71 20.47 5.23 -3.46
C PHE A 71 19.01 5.63 -3.71
N ILE A 72 18.50 6.62 -2.98
CA ILE A 72 17.13 7.11 -3.14
C ILE A 72 17.07 8.22 -4.20
N SER A 73 17.92 9.25 -4.09
CA SER A 73 17.93 10.43 -4.95
C SER A 73 18.57 10.21 -6.31
N GLY A 74 19.45 9.21 -6.43
CA GLY A 74 20.29 9.00 -7.60
C GLY A 74 21.34 10.08 -7.85
N SER A 75 21.59 10.93 -6.86
CA SER A 75 22.51 12.08 -6.97
C SER A 75 23.55 12.08 -5.86
N LEU A 76 24.79 12.39 -6.20
CA LEU A 76 25.88 12.62 -5.26
C LEU A 76 25.67 13.94 -4.49
N GLU A 77 26.46 14.18 -3.44
CA GLU A 77 26.37 15.40 -2.61
C GLU A 77 26.61 16.71 -3.37
N ASN A 78 27.30 16.64 -4.51
CA ASN A 78 27.53 17.77 -5.40
C ASN A 78 26.45 17.93 -6.48
N ASP A 79 25.26 17.34 -6.27
CA ASP A 79 24.11 17.31 -7.17
C ASP A 79 24.38 16.67 -8.54
N THR A 80 25.49 15.92 -8.68
CA THR A 80 25.74 15.14 -9.90
C THR A 80 24.83 13.92 -9.92
N MET A 81 23.91 13.88 -10.87
CA MET A 81 23.02 12.75 -11.11
C MET A 81 23.79 11.58 -11.73
N ILE A 82 23.75 10.42 -11.07
CA ILE A 82 24.43 9.19 -11.51
C ILE A 82 23.46 8.10 -11.97
N PHE A 83 22.19 8.16 -11.53
CA PHE A 83 21.08 7.36 -12.05
C PHE A 83 19.74 8.02 -11.67
N ALA A 84 18.61 7.52 -12.20
CA ALA A 84 17.29 8.10 -11.93
C ALA A 84 16.90 7.98 -10.44
N PRO A 85 16.22 8.97 -9.83
CA PRO A 85 15.67 8.85 -8.47
C PRO A 85 14.55 7.79 -8.42
N ILE A 86 14.24 7.33 -7.21
CA ILE A 86 13.08 6.47 -6.92
C ILE A 86 12.00 7.23 -6.14
N PRO A 87 11.31 8.20 -6.78
CA PRO A 87 10.36 9.08 -6.09
C PRO A 87 9.16 8.32 -5.49
N ASN A 88 8.82 7.15 -6.03
CA ASN A 88 7.71 6.34 -5.55
C ASN A 88 8.03 5.59 -4.25
N LEU A 89 9.26 5.66 -3.74
CA LEU A 89 9.61 5.08 -2.44
C LEU A 89 8.81 5.70 -1.28
N ILE A 90 8.23 6.90 -1.48
CA ILE A 90 7.25 7.48 -0.55
C ILE A 90 6.02 6.58 -0.36
N PHE A 91 5.67 5.76 -1.35
CA PHE A 91 4.60 4.78 -1.29
C PHE A 91 5.10 3.46 -0.73
N THR A 92 5.42 3.51 0.57
CA THR A 92 5.99 2.39 1.29
C THR A 92 5.10 1.14 1.26
N ARG A 93 3.79 1.31 1.07
CA ARG A 93 2.83 0.20 0.86
C ARG A 93 3.25 -0.77 -0.23
N ASP A 94 3.84 -0.27 -1.31
CA ASP A 94 4.06 -1.07 -2.51
C ASP A 94 5.31 -1.94 -2.43
N VAL A 95 6.23 -1.63 -1.52
CA VAL A 95 7.59 -2.20 -1.49
C VAL A 95 7.75 -3.35 -0.49
N GLY A 96 6.69 -3.66 0.26
CA GLY A 96 6.60 -4.80 1.16
C GLY A 96 5.25 -4.86 1.87
N ILE A 97 4.87 -6.03 2.38
CA ILE A 97 3.61 -6.21 3.08
C ILE A 97 3.83 -7.07 4.32
N THR A 98 3.47 -6.58 5.49
CA THR A 98 3.42 -7.41 6.69
C THR A 98 2.09 -8.15 6.75
N ILE A 99 2.15 -9.48 6.87
CA ILE A 99 1.00 -10.37 7.00
C ILE A 99 1.25 -11.23 8.23
N ASN A 100 0.56 -10.91 9.33
CA ASN A 100 0.83 -11.49 10.65
C ASN A 100 2.32 -11.36 11.01
N ASP A 101 3.01 -12.47 11.21
CA ASP A 101 4.42 -12.55 11.55
C ASP A 101 5.34 -12.76 10.33
N HIS A 102 4.82 -12.61 9.11
CA HIS A 102 5.57 -12.74 7.87
C HIS A 102 5.65 -11.42 7.11
N ILE A 103 6.68 -11.27 6.28
CA ILE A 103 6.79 -10.17 5.31
C ILE A 103 6.70 -10.77 3.90
N LEU A 104 5.71 -10.35 3.13
CA LEU A 104 5.66 -10.62 1.70
C LEU A 104 6.41 -9.50 0.96
N LEU A 105 7.54 -9.84 0.35
CA LEU A 105 8.30 -8.89 -0.47
C LEU A 105 7.59 -8.67 -1.80
N ASN A 106 7.48 -7.42 -2.22
CA ASN A 106 6.80 -7.07 -3.46
C ASN A 106 7.58 -7.59 -4.69
N LYS A 107 6.85 -7.74 -5.81
CA LYS A 107 7.43 -8.04 -7.11
C LYS A 107 6.90 -7.03 -8.14
N PRO A 108 7.64 -5.94 -8.41
CA PRO A 108 7.08 -4.82 -9.13
C PRO A 108 6.85 -5.14 -10.61
N ALA A 109 5.72 -4.68 -11.14
CA ALA A 109 5.40 -4.82 -12.57
C ALA A 109 6.38 -4.01 -13.45
N LYS A 110 6.69 -2.78 -13.04
CA LYS A 110 7.57 -1.87 -13.79
C LYS A 110 9.02 -2.01 -13.32
N LYS A 111 9.94 -2.23 -14.26
CA LYS A 111 11.39 -2.36 -14.00
C LYS A 111 12.00 -1.14 -13.29
N ALA A 112 11.42 0.05 -13.46
CA ALA A 112 11.86 1.27 -12.79
C ALA A 112 11.79 1.19 -11.25
N ARG A 113 10.97 0.29 -10.69
CA ARG A 113 10.84 0.08 -9.24
C ARG A 113 11.72 -1.04 -8.69
N SER A 114 12.51 -1.71 -9.54
CA SER A 114 13.37 -2.82 -9.10
C SER A 114 14.38 -2.41 -8.02
N ARG A 115 14.86 -1.16 -8.05
CA ARG A 115 15.75 -0.64 -7.01
C ARG A 115 15.04 -0.48 -5.67
N GLU A 116 13.78 -0.05 -5.64
CA GLU A 116 12.98 0.06 -4.41
C GLU A 116 12.89 -1.31 -3.70
N THR A 117 12.51 -2.35 -4.45
CA THR A 117 12.45 -3.73 -3.96
C THR A 117 13.81 -4.24 -3.48
N LEU A 118 14.90 -3.94 -4.21
CA LEU A 118 16.25 -4.32 -3.81
C LEU A 118 16.63 -3.71 -2.46
N LEU A 119 16.36 -2.41 -2.25
CA LEU A 119 16.66 -1.72 -1.00
C LEU A 119 15.87 -2.33 0.17
N MET A 120 14.56 -2.52 -0.01
CA MET A 120 13.70 -3.11 1.02
C MET A 120 14.09 -4.55 1.35
N ARG A 121 14.47 -5.35 0.36
CA ARG A 121 15.01 -6.70 0.59
C ARG A 121 16.20 -6.66 1.54
N TYR A 122 17.18 -5.80 1.27
CA TYR A 122 18.34 -5.67 2.14
C TYR A 122 17.97 -5.17 3.55
N ILE A 123 17.00 -4.26 3.67
CA ILE A 123 16.48 -3.80 4.96
C ILE A 123 15.85 -4.95 5.74
N PHE A 124 14.89 -5.68 5.16
CA PHE A 124 14.18 -6.77 5.85
C PHE A 124 15.10 -7.91 6.29
N PHE A 125 16.09 -8.28 5.47
CA PHE A 125 17.00 -9.37 5.82
C PHE A 125 18.12 -8.98 6.79
N ASN A 126 18.46 -7.69 6.91
CA ASN A 126 19.68 -7.30 7.65
C ASN A 126 19.45 -6.31 8.79
N HIS A 127 18.42 -5.46 8.75
CA HIS A 127 18.18 -4.50 9.84
C HIS A 127 17.71 -5.22 11.11
N SER A 128 18.07 -4.70 12.28
CA SER A 128 17.76 -5.32 13.58
C SER A 128 16.27 -5.31 13.89
N ILE A 129 15.54 -4.26 13.52
CA ILE A 129 14.09 -4.14 13.73
C ILE A 129 13.28 -5.26 13.06
N PHE A 130 13.85 -5.92 12.05
CA PHE A 130 13.23 -7.03 11.33
C PHE A 130 13.80 -8.40 11.72
N SER A 131 14.55 -8.51 12.83
CA SER A 131 15.17 -9.77 13.27
C SER A 131 14.19 -10.93 13.31
N ASP A 132 12.99 -10.69 13.81
CA ASP A 132 11.97 -11.71 14.05
C ASP A 132 11.26 -12.15 12.75
N TYR A 133 11.46 -11.39 11.67
CA TYR A 133 10.90 -11.64 10.35
C TYR A 133 11.90 -12.26 9.37
N ARG A 134 13.21 -12.31 9.67
CA ARG A 134 14.26 -12.67 8.68
C ARG A 134 14.04 -14.02 8.01
N ASP A 135 13.64 -15.03 8.77
CA ASP A 135 13.36 -16.38 8.26
C ASP A 135 11.91 -16.53 7.76
N LYS A 136 11.14 -15.44 7.80
CA LYS A 136 9.71 -15.35 7.44
C LYS A 136 9.45 -14.33 6.34
N VAL A 137 10.51 -13.91 5.63
CA VAL A 137 10.38 -13.09 4.42
C VAL A 137 10.04 -14.02 3.26
N LEU A 138 8.87 -13.82 2.67
CA LEU A 138 8.35 -14.56 1.53
C LEU A 138 8.65 -13.78 0.25
N GLU A 139 9.43 -14.37 -0.66
CA GLU A 139 9.71 -13.81 -1.99
C GLU A 139 8.89 -14.58 -3.04
N ILE A 140 8.18 -13.86 -3.91
CA ILE A 140 7.32 -14.48 -4.94
C ILE A 140 8.17 -15.02 -6.10
N PRO A 141 8.20 -16.34 -6.33
CA PRO A 141 8.98 -16.92 -7.42
C PRO A 141 8.34 -16.62 -8.77
N ASP A 142 9.14 -16.63 -9.84
CA ASP A 142 8.58 -16.74 -11.18
C ASP A 142 8.14 -18.18 -11.46
N PRO A 143 7.05 -18.39 -12.22
CA PRO A 143 6.62 -19.73 -12.58
C PRO A 143 7.66 -20.39 -13.49
N ILE A 144 7.74 -21.72 -13.42
CA ILE A 144 8.70 -22.52 -14.21
C ILE A 144 8.59 -22.19 -15.71
N GLN A 145 7.38 -21.92 -16.20
CA GLN A 145 7.13 -21.55 -17.59
C GLN A 145 7.83 -20.25 -18.00
N HIS A 146 7.90 -19.26 -17.09
CA HIS A 146 8.65 -18.02 -17.33
C HIS A 146 10.16 -18.26 -17.31
N PHE A 147 10.64 -19.11 -16.39
CA PHE A 147 12.06 -19.49 -16.31
C PHE A 147 12.57 -20.15 -17.61
N LEU A 148 11.75 -20.96 -18.27
CA LEU A 148 12.12 -21.68 -19.50
C LEU A 148 12.04 -20.82 -20.77
N ARG A 149 11.49 -19.61 -20.70
CA ARG A 149 11.33 -18.70 -21.86
C ARG A 149 11.81 -17.28 -21.52
N PRO A 150 13.10 -17.08 -21.22
CA PRO A 150 13.62 -15.75 -20.95
C PRO A 150 13.57 -14.89 -22.22
N GLY A 151 12.76 -13.82 -22.21
CA GLY A 151 12.73 -12.80 -23.27
C GLY A 151 11.52 -12.83 -24.21
N GLU A 152 10.60 -13.79 -24.07
CA GLU A 152 9.27 -13.73 -24.72
C GLU A 152 8.26 -13.00 -23.82
N GLU A 153 7.19 -12.44 -24.41
CA GLU A 153 6.29 -11.44 -23.80
C GLU A 153 5.81 -11.76 -22.37
N ASP A 154 5.59 -10.68 -21.60
CA ASP A 154 5.25 -10.57 -20.16
C ASP A 154 4.02 -11.40 -19.68
N ASP A 155 3.38 -12.21 -20.54
CA ASP A 155 2.08 -12.87 -20.32
C ASP A 155 2.05 -13.84 -19.12
N HIS A 156 3.21 -14.26 -18.63
CA HIS A 156 3.34 -15.18 -17.48
C HIS A 156 4.22 -14.62 -16.35
N ARG A 157 4.54 -13.33 -16.38
CA ARG A 157 5.35 -12.72 -15.34
C ARG A 157 4.55 -12.59 -14.05
N THR A 158 5.17 -12.96 -12.94
CA THR A 158 4.57 -12.74 -11.62
C THR A 158 4.84 -11.31 -11.19
N THR A 159 3.76 -10.59 -10.87
CA THR A 159 3.85 -9.24 -10.31
C THR A 159 2.85 -9.14 -9.16
N LEU A 160 3.26 -8.47 -8.09
CA LEU A 160 2.43 -8.19 -6.94
C LEU A 160 2.96 -6.94 -6.24
N GLU A 161 2.10 -5.94 -6.10
CA GLU A 161 2.37 -4.71 -5.35
C GLU A 161 1.50 -4.67 -4.10
N GLY A 162 2.01 -4.09 -3.01
CA GLY A 162 1.32 -4.18 -1.72
C GLY A 162 0.02 -3.39 -1.61
N GLY A 163 -0.25 -2.42 -2.50
CA GLY A 163 -1.57 -1.78 -2.59
C GLY A 163 -2.70 -2.78 -2.89
N ASP A 164 -2.36 -3.92 -3.51
CA ASP A 164 -3.30 -5.00 -3.78
C ASP A 164 -3.41 -6.02 -2.65
N VAL A 165 -2.67 -5.88 -1.56
CA VAL A 165 -2.72 -6.84 -0.45
C VAL A 165 -3.23 -6.16 0.81
N MET A 166 -4.39 -6.62 1.29
CA MET A 166 -5.02 -6.07 2.48
C MET A 166 -5.27 -7.18 3.49
N MET A 167 -4.64 -7.09 4.66
CA MET A 167 -4.97 -7.95 5.80
C MET A 167 -6.25 -7.41 6.45
N VAL A 168 -7.33 -8.20 6.40
CA VAL A 168 -8.67 -7.80 6.91
C VAL A 168 -9.05 -8.52 8.19
N SER A 169 -8.42 -9.66 8.48
CA SER A 169 -8.44 -10.30 9.80
C SER A 169 -7.23 -11.23 9.92
N LYS A 170 -6.92 -11.67 11.15
CA LYS A 170 -5.78 -12.56 11.44
C LYS A 170 -5.67 -13.77 10.50
N ASN A 171 -6.80 -14.32 10.04
CA ASN A 171 -6.84 -15.50 9.18
C ASN A 171 -7.30 -15.22 7.74
N HIS A 172 -7.46 -13.95 7.35
CA HIS A 172 -8.00 -13.57 6.05
C HIS A 172 -7.25 -12.40 5.41
N VAL A 173 -6.69 -12.66 4.22
CA VAL A 173 -6.05 -11.66 3.37
C VAL A 173 -6.84 -11.47 2.09
N LEU A 174 -6.98 -10.23 1.63
CA LEU A 174 -7.46 -9.89 0.29
C LEU A 174 -6.26 -9.68 -0.64
N ILE A 175 -6.36 -10.21 -1.87
CA ILE A 175 -5.38 -9.97 -2.93
C ILE A 175 -6.10 -9.43 -4.17
N GLY A 176 -5.71 -8.26 -4.63
CA GLY A 176 -6.16 -7.68 -5.88
C GLY A 176 -5.51 -8.34 -7.09
N CYS A 177 -6.30 -8.58 -8.14
CA CYS A 177 -5.74 -8.69 -9.49
C CYS A 177 -6.07 -7.38 -10.21
N SER A 178 -5.02 -6.64 -10.58
CA SER A 178 -5.08 -5.26 -11.09
C SER A 178 -4.08 -5.07 -12.24
N GLU A 179 -3.88 -3.83 -12.71
CA GLU A 179 -2.79 -3.51 -13.65
C GLU A 179 -1.40 -3.83 -13.06
N ARG A 180 -1.26 -3.84 -11.73
CA ARG A 180 0.02 -3.98 -11.03
C ARG A 180 0.24 -5.38 -10.46
N THR A 181 -0.84 -6.10 -10.12
CA THR A 181 -0.77 -7.46 -9.59
C THR A 181 -1.37 -8.46 -10.57
N SER A 182 -0.53 -9.35 -11.10
CA SER A 182 -0.94 -10.36 -12.07
C SER A 182 -1.63 -11.54 -11.39
N ALA A 183 -2.48 -12.25 -12.13
CA ALA A 183 -3.14 -13.45 -11.62
C ALA A 183 -2.12 -14.55 -11.21
N TYR A 184 -0.97 -14.62 -11.90
CA TYR A 184 0.12 -15.51 -11.51
C TYR A 184 0.76 -15.08 -10.18
N GLY A 185 0.96 -13.78 -9.97
CA GLY A 185 1.46 -13.24 -8.70
C GLY A 185 0.52 -13.55 -7.53
N ALA A 186 -0.79 -13.33 -7.73
CA ALA A 186 -1.80 -13.68 -6.73
C ALA A 186 -1.82 -15.19 -6.42
N ASN A 187 -1.70 -16.04 -7.45
CA ASN A 187 -1.64 -17.49 -7.28
C ASN A 187 -0.42 -17.95 -6.46
N GLU A 188 0.78 -17.46 -6.79
CA GLU A 188 1.98 -17.83 -6.02
C GLU A 188 1.94 -17.27 -4.59
N ALA A 189 1.37 -16.08 -4.38
CA ALA A 189 1.15 -15.54 -3.04
C ALA A 189 0.18 -16.42 -2.21
N ILE A 190 -0.93 -16.89 -2.79
CA ILE A 190 -1.86 -17.81 -2.12
C ILE A 190 -1.13 -19.08 -1.66
N LYS A 191 -0.34 -19.69 -2.53
CA LYS A 191 0.44 -20.90 -2.19
C LYS A 191 1.42 -20.61 -1.05
N LEU A 192 2.23 -19.56 -1.18
CA LEU A 192 3.20 -19.19 -0.15
C LEU A 192 2.54 -18.97 1.21
N LEU A 193 1.42 -18.26 1.24
CA LEU A 193 0.68 -17.98 2.47
C LEU A 193 0.09 -19.25 3.11
N PHE A 194 -0.46 -20.15 2.31
CA PHE A 194 -1.03 -21.41 2.82
C PHE A 194 0.05 -22.41 3.25
N ASP A 195 1.08 -22.60 2.44
CA ASP A 195 2.19 -23.54 2.68
C ASP A 195 2.99 -23.16 3.94
N ASN A 196 3.16 -21.86 4.19
CA ASN A 196 3.82 -21.36 5.41
C ASN A 196 2.86 -21.17 6.59
N ASN A 197 1.59 -21.57 6.47
CA ASN A 197 0.58 -21.46 7.53
C ASN A 197 0.37 -20.02 8.04
N VAL A 198 0.48 -19.02 7.15
CA VAL A 198 0.34 -17.61 7.51
C VAL A 198 -1.13 -17.25 7.73
N VAL A 199 -2.02 -17.75 6.87
CA VAL A 199 -3.47 -17.53 6.94
C VAL A 199 -4.25 -18.77 6.46
N GLU A 200 -5.52 -18.82 6.81
CA GLU A 200 -6.44 -19.91 6.41
C GLU A 200 -7.33 -19.55 5.22
N LYS A 201 -7.48 -18.26 4.93
CA LYS A 201 -8.39 -17.72 3.93
C LYS A 201 -7.71 -16.63 3.10
N VAL A 202 -7.87 -16.71 1.79
CA VAL A 202 -7.48 -15.63 0.87
C VAL A 202 -8.63 -15.34 -0.08
N THR A 203 -9.03 -14.07 -0.22
CA THR A 203 -9.99 -13.67 -1.25
C THR A 203 -9.32 -12.84 -2.33
N VAL A 204 -9.41 -13.32 -3.57
CA VAL A 204 -8.97 -12.60 -4.76
C VAL A 204 -10.07 -11.68 -5.26
N VAL A 205 -9.74 -10.41 -5.46
CA VAL A 205 -10.64 -9.39 -6.05
C VAL A 205 -10.07 -8.97 -7.39
N LYS A 206 -10.69 -9.41 -8.49
CA LYS A 206 -10.29 -8.99 -9.84
C LYS A 206 -10.97 -7.68 -10.19
N ILE A 207 -10.21 -6.60 -10.26
CA ILE A 207 -10.71 -5.29 -10.67
C ILE A 207 -10.53 -5.15 -12.19
N PRO A 208 -11.47 -4.51 -12.91
CA PRO A 208 -11.32 -4.21 -14.33
C PRO A 208 -10.01 -3.49 -14.63
N ASN A 209 -9.40 -3.79 -15.78
CA ASN A 209 -8.20 -3.12 -16.29
C ASN A 209 -8.55 -1.73 -16.84
N LYS A 210 -8.96 -0.82 -15.95
CA LYS A 210 -9.14 0.60 -16.25
C LYS A 210 -7.97 1.39 -15.67
N ARG A 211 -7.45 2.34 -16.45
CA ARG A 211 -6.36 3.26 -16.02
C ARG A 211 -6.67 4.03 -14.73
N ASP A 212 -7.94 4.10 -14.35
CA ASP A 212 -8.42 4.86 -13.20
C ASP A 212 -8.21 4.12 -11.86
N PHE A 213 -7.90 2.81 -11.88
CA PHE A 213 -7.70 1.99 -10.66
C PHE A 213 -6.36 1.26 -10.72
N MET A 214 -5.43 1.62 -9.84
CA MET A 214 -4.11 0.99 -9.79
C MET A 214 -4.07 -0.22 -8.85
N HIS A 215 -4.79 -0.17 -7.74
CA HIS A 215 -4.78 -1.19 -6.67
C HIS A 215 -6.11 -1.26 -5.90
N ILE A 216 -6.38 -2.35 -5.16
CA ILE A 216 -7.63 -2.49 -4.39
C ILE A 216 -7.77 -1.48 -3.25
N ASP A 217 -6.68 -1.04 -2.62
CA ASP A 217 -6.72 -0.07 -1.52
C ASP A 217 -7.15 1.34 -1.98
N THR A 218 -7.06 1.61 -3.28
CA THR A 218 -7.58 2.85 -3.88
C THR A 218 -9.09 2.82 -4.05
N VAL A 219 -9.74 1.66 -3.97
CA VAL A 219 -11.18 1.52 -4.22
C VAL A 219 -12.00 1.19 -2.98
N PHE A 220 -11.41 0.56 -1.96
CA PHE A 220 -12.03 0.43 -0.64
C PHE A 220 -11.00 0.35 0.48
N THR A 221 -11.41 0.73 1.69
CA THR A 221 -10.59 0.62 2.91
C THR A 221 -11.45 0.33 4.13
N GLN A 222 -10.95 -0.52 5.02
CA GLN A 222 -11.56 -0.78 6.33
C GLN A 222 -11.34 0.41 7.28
N VAL A 223 -12.42 0.92 7.85
CA VAL A 223 -12.39 2.03 8.84
C VAL A 223 -12.57 1.51 10.26
N LYS A 224 -13.50 0.56 10.44
CA LYS A 224 -13.76 -0.18 11.70
C LYS A 224 -14.37 -1.55 11.38
N LYS A 225 -14.63 -2.38 12.39
CA LYS A 225 -15.16 -3.74 12.20
C LYS A 225 -16.38 -3.80 11.29
N ASN A 226 -17.26 -2.81 11.34
CA ASN A 226 -18.50 -2.73 10.55
C ASN A 226 -18.58 -1.55 9.57
N VAL A 227 -17.51 -0.78 9.36
CA VAL A 227 -17.57 0.37 8.44
C VAL A 227 -16.42 0.34 7.46
N TRP A 228 -16.79 0.48 6.20
CA TRP A 228 -15.88 0.50 5.06
C TRP A 228 -16.09 1.76 4.24
N THR A 229 -15.00 2.34 3.74
CA THR A 229 -15.07 3.35 2.68
C THR A 229 -14.97 2.62 1.34
N ILE A 230 -15.82 2.97 0.37
CA ILE A 230 -15.89 2.28 -0.92
C ILE A 230 -16.17 3.25 -2.07
N LEU A 231 -15.59 2.98 -3.23
CA LEU A 231 -15.87 3.70 -4.46
C LEU A 231 -17.17 3.20 -5.12
N SER A 232 -18.06 4.11 -5.50
CA SER A 232 -19.35 3.81 -6.15
C SER A 232 -19.22 3.07 -7.49
N SER A 233 -18.13 3.27 -8.23
CA SER A 233 -17.97 2.70 -9.57
C SER A 233 -17.81 1.18 -9.57
N ILE A 234 -17.26 0.61 -8.49
CA ILE A 234 -17.09 -0.84 -8.27
C ILE A 234 -18.23 -1.47 -7.46
N SER A 235 -19.18 -0.65 -7.00
CA SER A 235 -20.34 -1.03 -6.20
C SER A 235 -21.48 -1.62 -7.05
N LYS A 236 -22.34 -2.42 -6.43
CA LYS A 236 -23.61 -2.93 -7.01
C LYS A 236 -24.46 -1.84 -7.69
N TYR A 237 -24.39 -0.60 -7.23
CA TYR A 237 -25.22 0.51 -7.70
C TYR A 237 -24.77 1.14 -9.04
N SER A 238 -23.63 0.72 -9.61
CA SER A 238 -23.10 1.18 -10.92
C SER A 238 -23.88 0.65 -12.15
N SER A 239 -25.03 0.02 -11.91
CA SER A 239 -25.86 -0.64 -12.93
C SER A 239 -27.02 0.21 -13.47
N ALA A 240 -27.08 1.51 -13.16
CA ALA A 240 -27.98 2.42 -13.87
C ALA A 240 -27.39 2.78 -15.25
N THR A 241 -27.48 1.85 -16.21
CA THR A 241 -27.37 2.19 -17.64
C THR A 241 -28.55 3.08 -17.99
N THR A 242 -28.34 4.41 -17.96
CA THR A 242 -29.21 5.31 -18.70
C THR A 242 -29.17 4.89 -20.16
N LEU A 243 -30.35 4.65 -20.76
CA LEU A 243 -30.50 4.33 -22.19
C LEU A 243 -30.23 5.60 -23.01
N GLU A 244 -28.99 6.05 -23.03
CA GLU A 244 -28.56 7.18 -23.84
C GLU A 244 -28.37 6.73 -25.29
N PRO A 245 -28.73 7.57 -26.29
CA PRO A 245 -28.55 7.25 -27.71
C PRO A 245 -27.12 6.81 -28.07
N ILE A 246 -26.12 7.33 -27.34
CA ILE A 246 -24.70 6.98 -27.52
C ILE A 246 -24.41 5.48 -27.31
N ASN A 247 -25.17 4.81 -26.44
CA ASN A 247 -25.01 3.38 -26.16
C ASN A 247 -25.44 2.49 -27.34
N PHE A 248 -26.16 3.05 -28.31
CA PHE A 248 -26.51 2.38 -29.57
C PHE A 248 -25.56 2.76 -30.71
N LEU A 249 -24.78 3.82 -30.55
CA LEU A 249 -23.83 4.32 -31.55
C LEU A 249 -22.40 3.81 -31.31
N ILE A 250 -22.09 3.44 -30.06
CA ILE A 250 -20.80 2.91 -29.63
C ILE A 250 -21.07 1.52 -29.06
N SER A 251 -20.32 0.50 -29.52
CA SER A 251 -20.34 -0.82 -28.87
C SER A 251 -20.05 -0.61 -27.39
N PRO A 252 -20.92 -1.03 -26.46
CA PRO A 252 -20.62 -0.89 -25.05
C PRO A 252 -19.28 -1.60 -24.80
N ASP A 253 -18.32 -0.89 -24.21
CA ASP A 253 -17.13 -1.53 -23.66
C ASP A 253 -17.63 -2.70 -22.82
N VAL A 254 -17.14 -3.91 -23.10
CA VAL A 254 -17.48 -5.09 -22.31
C VAL A 254 -17.17 -4.70 -20.86
N LYS A 255 -18.21 -4.48 -20.05
CA LYS A 255 -18.04 -4.17 -18.63
C LYS A 255 -17.37 -5.40 -18.04
N GLU A 256 -16.06 -5.36 -17.90
CA GLU A 256 -15.33 -6.33 -17.09
C GLU A 256 -16.00 -6.31 -15.72
N ILE A 257 -16.61 -7.43 -15.35
CA ILE A 257 -17.33 -7.58 -14.10
C ILE A 257 -16.27 -7.90 -13.05
N THR A 258 -16.30 -7.18 -11.93
CA THR A 258 -15.46 -7.49 -10.77
C THR A 258 -15.73 -8.92 -10.32
N GLU A 259 -14.72 -9.79 -10.39
CA GLU A 259 -14.83 -11.19 -9.97
C GLU A 259 -14.20 -11.37 -8.60
N ILE A 260 -14.95 -11.95 -7.65
CA ILE A 260 -14.50 -12.12 -6.27
C ILE A 260 -14.50 -13.61 -5.92
N ILE A 261 -13.33 -14.14 -5.61
CA ILE A 261 -13.10 -15.57 -5.42
C ILE A 261 -12.35 -15.79 -4.11
N GLN A 262 -12.97 -16.48 -3.16
CA GLN A 262 -12.41 -16.82 -1.87
C GLN A 262 -11.93 -18.27 -1.83
N PHE A 263 -10.65 -18.43 -1.50
CA PHE A 263 -9.99 -19.71 -1.29
C PHE A 263 -9.84 -19.98 0.20
N GLN A 264 -10.07 -21.23 0.59
CA GLN A 264 -9.77 -21.73 1.93
C GLN A 264 -8.64 -22.74 1.82
N LYS A 265 -7.69 -22.69 2.76
CA LYS A 265 -6.56 -23.59 2.80
C LYS A 265 -6.97 -25.07 2.90
N SER A 266 -8.05 -25.36 3.62
CA SER A 266 -8.61 -26.72 3.74
C SER A 266 -9.23 -27.26 2.46
N SER A 267 -9.66 -26.39 1.54
CA SER A 267 -10.30 -26.79 0.28
C SER A 267 -10.04 -25.77 -0.86
N PRO A 268 -8.78 -25.62 -1.31
CA PRO A 268 -8.43 -24.58 -2.28
C PRO A 268 -9.06 -24.82 -3.65
N GLN A 269 -9.47 -26.05 -3.96
CA GLN A 269 -10.09 -26.42 -5.24
C GLN A 269 -11.59 -26.09 -5.31
N ASN A 270 -12.23 -25.73 -4.19
CA ASN A 270 -13.66 -25.41 -4.13
C ASN A 270 -13.86 -23.97 -3.62
N PRO A 271 -13.50 -22.95 -4.41
CA PRO A 271 -13.58 -21.57 -3.94
C PRO A 271 -15.03 -21.06 -3.84
N LYS A 272 -15.27 -20.21 -2.86
CA LYS A 272 -16.54 -19.47 -2.70
C LYS A 272 -16.50 -18.20 -3.55
N ARG A 273 -17.62 -17.85 -4.19
CA ARG A 273 -17.76 -16.62 -4.98
C ARG A 273 -18.67 -15.63 -4.28
N PHE A 274 -18.41 -14.34 -4.45
CA PHE A 274 -19.26 -13.26 -3.97
C PHE A 274 -19.82 -12.45 -5.15
N GLU A 275 -21.06 -12.01 -5.02
CA GLU A 275 -21.76 -11.26 -6.07
C GLU A 275 -21.28 -9.80 -6.21
N SER A 276 -20.59 -9.28 -5.19
CA SER A 276 -20.19 -7.87 -5.12
C SER A 276 -19.19 -7.64 -3.99
N ILE A 277 -18.49 -6.52 -4.06
CA ILE A 277 -17.57 -6.07 -3.01
C ILE A 277 -18.32 -5.87 -1.70
N GLU A 278 -19.49 -5.25 -1.70
CA GLU A 278 -20.25 -5.05 -0.46
C GLU A 278 -20.66 -6.37 0.20
N ALA A 279 -21.01 -7.39 -0.58
CA ALA A 279 -21.31 -8.72 -0.05
C ALA A 279 -20.08 -9.41 0.55
N LEU A 280 -18.89 -9.19 -0.03
CA LEU A 280 -17.63 -9.64 0.56
C LEU A 280 -17.35 -8.90 1.87
N LEU A 281 -17.40 -7.57 1.85
CA LEU A 281 -17.05 -6.73 3.00
C LEU A 281 -18.03 -6.94 4.17
N ASP A 282 -19.33 -7.10 3.89
CA ASP A 282 -20.33 -7.46 4.89
C ASP A 282 -20.05 -8.84 5.49
N ASN A 283 -19.67 -9.83 4.66
CA ASN A 283 -19.30 -11.15 5.15
C ASN A 283 -18.05 -11.11 6.05
N ILE A 284 -17.05 -10.30 5.70
CA ILE A 284 -15.85 -10.09 6.52
C ILE A 284 -16.23 -9.43 7.86
N SER A 285 -17.01 -8.36 7.83
CA SER A 285 -17.49 -7.66 9.03
C SER A 285 -18.22 -8.59 9.99
N GLN A 286 -19.15 -9.40 9.49
CA GLN A 286 -19.97 -10.27 10.34
C GLN A 286 -19.21 -11.52 10.82
N HIS A 287 -18.46 -12.18 9.94
CA HIS A 287 -17.93 -13.52 10.22
C HIS A 287 -16.45 -13.55 10.57
N ASP A 288 -15.63 -12.66 10.01
CA ASP A 288 -14.19 -12.64 10.27
C ASP A 288 -13.84 -11.67 11.40
N LEU A 289 -14.55 -10.55 11.48
CA LEU A 289 -14.35 -9.49 12.46
C LEU A 289 -15.35 -9.55 13.63
N GLY A 290 -16.38 -10.40 13.53
CA GLY A 290 -17.36 -10.62 14.60
C GLY A 290 -18.22 -9.40 14.95
N SER A 291 -18.46 -8.49 14.00
CA SER A 291 -19.31 -7.33 14.22
C SER A 291 -20.73 -7.76 14.62
N GLN A 292 -21.22 -7.17 15.70
CA GLN A 292 -22.62 -7.31 16.14
C GLN A 292 -23.55 -6.27 15.51
N GLU A 293 -22.98 -5.26 14.86
CA GLU A 293 -23.72 -4.22 14.16
C GLU A 293 -23.78 -4.50 12.66
N PRO A 294 -24.84 -4.04 11.96
CA PRO A 294 -24.89 -4.08 10.51
C PRO A 294 -23.71 -3.35 9.88
N THR A 295 -23.19 -3.91 8.79
CA THR A 295 -22.13 -3.28 8.00
C THR A 295 -22.65 -2.00 7.34
N LYS A 296 -21.87 -0.92 7.42
CA LYS A 296 -22.16 0.37 6.80
C LYS A 296 -21.08 0.70 5.78
N PHE A 297 -21.50 1.36 4.70
CA PHE A 297 -20.62 1.78 3.62
C PHE A 297 -20.62 3.31 3.51
N ILE A 298 -19.44 3.90 3.58
CA ILE A 298 -19.22 5.32 3.30
C ILE A 298 -18.75 5.40 1.85
N TYR A 299 -19.59 5.93 0.97
CA TYR A 299 -19.26 6.05 -0.45
C TYR A 299 -18.39 7.27 -0.71
N SER A 300 -17.28 7.08 -1.43
CA SER A 300 -16.46 8.16 -1.97
C SER A 300 -17.34 9.13 -2.77
N GLY A 301 -17.16 10.43 -2.53
CA GLY A 301 -17.92 11.49 -3.19
C GLY A 301 -19.44 11.41 -2.96
N ASN A 302 -19.91 10.75 -1.89
CA ASN A 302 -21.33 10.39 -1.68
C ASN A 302 -21.95 9.59 -2.84
N GLY A 303 -21.12 8.87 -3.61
CA GLY A 303 -21.55 8.12 -4.79
C GLY A 303 -22.23 8.97 -5.86
N THR A 304 -21.92 10.27 -5.90
CA THR A 304 -22.57 11.23 -6.80
C THR A 304 -21.58 11.75 -7.83
N PHE A 305 -21.87 11.53 -9.11
CA PHE A 305 -21.09 12.12 -10.20
C PHE A 305 -21.25 13.64 -10.27
N PRO A 306 -20.18 14.43 -10.54
CA PRO A 306 -18.80 14.01 -10.81
C PRO A 306 -17.90 13.97 -9.55
N TYR A 307 -18.46 14.10 -8.35
CA TYR A 307 -17.68 14.19 -7.12
C TYR A 307 -16.94 12.89 -6.81
N ASP A 308 -17.60 11.74 -6.98
CA ASP A 308 -16.98 10.42 -6.81
C ASP A 308 -15.74 10.23 -7.72
N ALA A 309 -15.85 10.57 -9.00
CA ALA A 309 -14.74 10.50 -9.94
C ALA A 309 -13.60 11.47 -9.58
N ARG A 310 -13.95 12.70 -9.13
CA ARG A 310 -12.95 13.71 -8.75
C ARG A 310 -12.23 13.37 -7.46
N GLU A 311 -12.95 12.88 -6.45
CA GLU A 311 -12.38 12.54 -5.15
C GLU A 311 -11.68 11.19 -5.17
N GLN A 312 -12.03 10.30 -6.10
CA GLN A 312 -11.23 9.11 -6.39
C GLN A 312 -9.85 9.49 -6.92
N TRP A 313 -9.75 10.50 -7.79
CA TRP A 313 -8.46 10.98 -8.32
C TRP A 313 -7.52 11.50 -7.21
N THR A 314 -8.09 11.89 -6.08
CA THR A 314 -7.39 12.36 -4.90
C THR A 314 -7.50 11.37 -3.73
N ASP A 315 -7.68 10.09 -4.07
CA ASP A 315 -7.53 8.95 -3.17
C ASP A 315 -8.43 8.97 -1.93
N SER A 316 -9.67 9.41 -2.09
CA SER A 316 -10.68 9.47 -1.01
C SER A 316 -10.97 8.15 -0.32
N CYS A 317 -10.78 7.01 -1.00
CA CYS A 317 -10.89 5.68 -0.39
C CYS A 317 -9.60 5.18 0.26
N ASN A 318 -8.43 5.80 -0.01
CA ASN A 318 -7.12 5.31 0.42
C ASN A 318 -6.74 5.88 1.80
N LEU A 319 -7.53 5.52 2.80
CA LEU A 319 -7.42 6.03 4.16
C LEU A 319 -6.46 5.17 4.99
N LEU A 320 -5.80 5.76 5.99
CA LEU A 320 -5.00 4.99 6.95
C LEU A 320 -5.74 4.89 8.28
N ALA A 321 -6.25 3.71 8.62
CA ALA A 321 -6.71 3.43 9.98
C ALA A 321 -5.51 3.34 10.93
N ILE A 322 -5.47 4.24 11.92
CA ILE A 322 -4.44 4.24 12.98
C ILE A 322 -4.97 3.65 14.29
N LYS A 323 -6.29 3.60 14.46
CA LYS A 323 -7.04 2.94 15.54
C LYS A 323 -8.42 2.57 14.97
N GLU A 324 -9.13 1.62 15.57
CA GLU A 324 -10.49 1.30 15.15
C GLU A 324 -11.38 2.56 15.14
N GLY A 325 -11.95 2.89 13.97
CA GLY A 325 -12.77 4.08 13.77
C GLY A 325 -11.99 5.39 13.63
N VAL A 326 -10.66 5.39 13.72
CA VAL A 326 -9.84 6.61 13.60
C VAL A 326 -8.93 6.49 12.38
N VAL A 327 -9.20 7.32 11.37
CA VAL A 327 -8.58 7.23 10.05
C VAL A 327 -7.97 8.56 9.61
N LEU A 328 -6.88 8.49 8.86
CA LEU A 328 -6.28 9.65 8.18
C LEU A 328 -6.81 9.75 6.74
N GLY A 329 -7.18 10.95 6.33
CA GLY A 329 -7.61 11.27 4.96
C GLY A 329 -7.21 12.68 4.54
N TYR A 330 -7.38 13.01 3.27
CA TYR A 330 -7.07 14.34 2.74
C TYR A 330 -8.20 15.35 2.98
N ASP A 331 -7.82 16.60 3.23
CA ASP A 331 -8.75 17.72 3.48
C ASP A 331 -9.52 18.22 2.24
N ARG A 332 -9.12 17.80 1.03
CA ARG A 332 -9.76 18.21 -0.23
C ARG A 332 -10.97 17.40 -0.69
N ASN A 333 -11.27 16.29 -0.01
CA ASN A 333 -12.31 15.34 -0.43
C ASN A 333 -13.66 15.72 0.21
N ASP A 334 -14.18 16.90 -0.11
CA ASP A 334 -15.30 17.55 0.59
C ASP A 334 -16.55 16.66 0.71
N LYS A 335 -16.94 15.95 -0.36
CA LYS A 335 -18.14 15.09 -0.36
C LYS A 335 -17.93 13.80 0.41
N THR A 336 -16.74 13.21 0.35
CA THR A 336 -16.39 12.09 1.22
C THR A 336 -16.38 12.54 2.69
N ILE A 337 -15.85 13.73 3.00
CA ILE A 337 -15.88 14.31 4.35
C ILE A 337 -17.32 14.50 4.85
N GLU A 338 -18.22 15.01 4.00
CA GLU A 338 -19.66 15.09 4.30
C GLU A 338 -20.25 13.70 4.58
N ALA A 339 -19.87 12.67 3.81
CA ALA A 339 -20.30 11.29 4.00
C ALA A 339 -19.87 10.74 5.37
N PHE A 340 -18.62 11.01 5.79
CA PHE A 340 -18.11 10.64 7.11
C PHE A 340 -18.93 11.30 8.23
N LYS A 341 -19.18 12.61 8.13
CA LYS A 341 -20.01 13.34 9.12
C LYS A 341 -21.42 12.76 9.20
N ALA A 342 -22.05 12.47 8.06
CA ALA A 342 -23.38 11.87 8.01
C ALA A 342 -23.42 10.47 8.65
N ASN A 343 -22.30 9.76 8.68
CA ASN A 343 -22.13 8.46 9.32
C ASN A 343 -21.62 8.55 10.78
N GLY A 344 -21.68 9.74 11.38
CA GLY A 344 -21.40 9.95 12.80
C GLY A 344 -19.93 10.14 13.15
N PHE A 345 -19.04 10.31 12.17
CA PHE A 345 -17.63 10.56 12.45
C PHE A 345 -17.38 12.04 12.78
N ALA A 346 -16.55 12.29 13.80
CA ALA A 346 -15.92 13.57 14.00
C ALA A 346 -14.92 13.84 12.86
N VAL A 347 -14.75 15.11 12.51
CA VAL A 347 -13.79 15.51 11.47
C VAL A 347 -12.89 16.59 12.04
N LEU A 348 -11.60 16.30 12.17
CA LEU A 348 -10.61 17.17 12.79
C LEU A 348 -9.47 17.42 11.81
N LYS A 349 -8.96 18.65 11.72
CA LYS A 349 -7.70 18.90 11.01
C LYS A 349 -6.54 18.48 11.90
N VAL A 350 -5.51 17.87 11.31
CA VAL A 350 -4.34 17.39 12.07
C VAL A 350 -3.69 18.47 12.92
N LYS A 351 -3.66 19.72 12.44
CA LYS A 351 -3.11 20.84 13.21
C LYS A 351 -3.88 21.06 14.51
N ASP A 352 -5.20 21.12 14.42
CA ASP A 352 -6.07 21.36 15.57
C ASP A 352 -6.04 20.15 16.53
N LEU A 353 -5.93 18.94 15.98
CA LEU A 353 -5.76 17.72 16.78
C LEU A 353 -4.46 17.74 17.59
N ILE A 354 -3.34 18.16 17.00
CA ILE A 354 -2.06 18.24 17.73
C ILE A 354 -2.18 19.24 18.89
N ASP A 355 -2.72 20.43 18.64
CA ASP A 355 -2.92 21.45 19.69
C ASP A 355 -3.86 20.92 20.81
N ASP A 356 -4.93 20.20 20.45
CA ASP A 356 -5.86 19.59 21.41
C ASP A 356 -5.23 18.45 22.23
N LEU A 357 -4.35 17.65 21.64
CA LEU A 357 -3.61 16.60 22.33
C LEU A 357 -2.55 17.19 23.28
N GLU A 358 -1.76 18.15 22.82
CA GLU A 358 -0.70 18.79 23.63
C GLU A 358 -1.26 19.58 24.82
N SER A 359 -2.46 20.16 24.67
CA SER A 359 -3.16 20.86 25.75
C SER A 359 -3.92 19.92 26.70
N GLY A 360 -4.01 18.62 26.40
CA GLY A 360 -4.78 17.65 27.17
C GLY A 360 -6.30 17.80 27.04
N LYS A 361 -6.78 18.55 26.04
CA LYS A 361 -8.22 18.67 25.74
C LYS A 361 -8.79 17.38 25.14
N LEU A 362 -7.96 16.62 24.43
CA LEU A 362 -8.31 15.35 23.81
C LEU A 362 -7.29 14.29 24.23
N ASP A 363 -7.75 13.05 24.38
CA ASP A 363 -6.91 11.91 24.76
C ASP A 363 -6.99 10.81 23.68
N VAL A 364 -5.83 10.29 23.26
CA VAL A 364 -5.67 9.21 22.27
C VAL A 364 -6.37 7.92 22.68
N GLU A 365 -6.56 7.69 23.98
CA GLU A 365 -7.31 6.52 24.47
C GLU A 365 -8.82 6.68 24.23
N THR A 366 -9.32 7.91 24.32
CA THR A 366 -10.76 8.21 24.24
C THR A 366 -11.25 8.59 22.84
N ILE A 367 -10.33 8.95 21.92
CA ILE A 367 -10.71 9.27 20.54
C ILE A 367 -11.26 8.03 19.83
N THR A 368 -12.45 8.17 19.26
CA THR A 368 -13.14 7.16 18.46
C THR A 368 -13.81 7.83 17.28
N ASP A 369 -14.15 7.05 16.24
CA ASP A 369 -14.97 7.51 15.10
C ASP A 369 -14.55 8.90 14.57
N THR A 370 -13.28 9.05 14.22
CA THR A 370 -12.71 10.33 13.78
C THR A 370 -11.99 10.21 12.44
N LEU A 371 -12.36 11.06 11.49
CA LEU A 371 -11.58 11.33 10.28
C LEU A 371 -10.63 12.51 10.52
N ILE A 372 -9.34 12.23 10.54
CA ILE A 372 -8.28 13.22 10.70
C ILE A 372 -7.86 13.70 9.31
N LEU A 373 -8.04 14.99 9.07
CA LEU A 373 -7.75 15.64 7.80
C LEU A 373 -6.31 16.16 7.77
N MET A 374 -5.59 15.66 6.77
CA MET A 374 -4.22 16.03 6.48
C MET A 374 -4.19 16.99 5.28
N PRO A 375 -3.28 17.99 5.28
CA PRO A 375 -3.14 18.91 4.15
C PRO A 375 -2.80 18.18 2.85
N SER A 376 -3.56 18.47 1.79
CA SER A 376 -3.43 17.72 0.54
C SER A 376 -2.72 18.47 -0.60
N ALA A 377 -2.06 19.60 -0.33
CA ALA A 377 -1.56 20.50 -1.39
C ALA A 377 -0.54 19.83 -2.34
N GLU A 378 0.39 19.04 -1.80
CA GLU A 378 1.46 18.40 -2.58
C GLU A 378 1.28 16.88 -2.69
N LEU A 379 1.15 16.16 -1.58
CA LEU A 379 1.16 14.68 -1.57
C LEU A 379 0.05 14.07 -2.42
N SER A 380 -1.15 14.65 -2.41
CA SER A 380 -2.27 14.12 -3.22
C SER A 380 -2.03 14.23 -4.74
N ARG A 381 -1.06 15.05 -5.19
CA ARG A 381 -0.72 15.16 -6.62
C ARG A 381 -0.05 13.90 -7.15
N ALA A 382 0.52 13.08 -6.26
CA ALA A 382 1.18 11.83 -6.61
C ALA A 382 0.22 10.65 -6.78
N ARG A 383 -1.10 10.85 -6.60
CA ARG A 383 -2.15 9.81 -6.69
C ARG A 383 -1.93 8.64 -5.72
N GLY A 384 -1.73 8.98 -4.46
CA GLY A 384 -1.77 8.02 -3.36
C GLY A 384 -2.22 8.68 -2.06
N GLY A 385 -3.00 7.95 -1.27
CA GLY A 385 -3.44 8.35 0.06
C GLY A 385 -2.52 7.87 1.17
N PHE A 386 -3.00 7.96 2.41
CA PHE A 386 -2.22 7.59 3.59
C PHE A 386 -2.01 6.09 3.71
N HIS A 387 -2.88 5.27 3.10
CA HIS A 387 -2.68 3.84 3.03
C HIS A 387 -1.48 3.48 2.14
N CYS A 388 -1.36 4.11 0.96
CA CYS A 388 -0.23 3.94 0.04
C CYS A 388 1.10 4.41 0.66
N MET A 389 1.08 5.49 1.43
CA MET A 389 2.28 6.06 2.06
C MET A 389 2.72 5.34 3.34
N SER A 390 2.04 4.27 3.74
CA SER A 390 2.34 3.54 4.96
C SER A 390 2.51 2.03 4.74
N LEU A 391 3.45 1.46 5.48
CA LEU A 391 3.68 0.02 5.59
C LEU A 391 3.58 -0.32 7.09
N PRO A 392 2.41 -0.77 7.57
CA PRO A 392 2.26 -1.15 8.97
C PRO A 392 3.09 -2.39 9.30
N ILE A 393 3.97 -2.28 10.30
CA ILE A 393 4.80 -3.39 10.78
C ILE A 393 4.14 -4.11 11.94
N LEU A 394 3.62 -3.36 12.89
CA LEU A 394 2.98 -3.89 14.09
C LEU A 394 1.62 -3.21 14.26
N ARG A 395 0.58 -4.02 14.38
CA ARG A 395 -0.79 -3.59 14.71
C ARG A 395 -1.33 -4.53 15.77
N ASP A 396 -2.03 -3.98 16.76
CA ASP A 396 -2.69 -4.77 17.78
C ASP A 396 -3.82 -5.62 17.17
N GLU A 397 -4.15 -6.72 17.85
CA GLU A 397 -5.34 -7.51 17.51
C GLU A 397 -6.61 -6.70 17.84
N LEU A 398 -7.64 -6.86 17.00
CA LEU A 398 -8.93 -6.17 17.12
C LEU A 398 -9.87 -6.82 18.13
#